data_AF-A0A961WFU4-F1
#
_entry.id   AF-A0A961WFU4-F1
#
_cell.length_a   1.000
_cell.length_b   1.000
_cell.length_c   1.000
_cell.angle_alpha   90.00
_cell.angle_beta   90.00
_cell.angle_gamma   90.00
#
_symmetry.space_group_name_H-M   'P 1'
#
loop_
_entity.id
_entity.type
_entity.pdbx_description
1 polymer ?
#
loop_
_entity_poly.entity_id
_entity_poly.type
_entity_poly.pdbx_seq_one_letter_code
_entity_poly.pdbx_strand_id
1 'polypeptide(L)' 'MSPSELSSEIRHLARVIGDAEDPRQAIRTVRDRVQAIKAQGRSVPAEIKQIEKRLMDECIAASQGR' A
#
# COMPACT_ATOMS: atom_id res chain seq x y z
N MET A 1 11.53 -0.15 -11.85
CA MET A 1 11.91 0.37 -10.52
C MET A 1 13.13 -0.43 -10.15
N SER A 2 14.21 0.20 -9.73
CA SER A 2 15.39 -0.53 -9.31
C SER A 2 15.09 -1.29 -8.00
N PRO A 3 15.86 -2.33 -7.66
CA PRO A 3 15.69 -3.03 -6.39
C PRO A 3 15.81 -2.11 -5.17
N SER A 4 16.73 -1.15 -5.20
CA SER A 4 16.92 -0.18 -4.11
C SER A 4 15.76 0.81 -3.99
N GLU A 5 15.21 1.27 -5.11
CA GLU A 5 13.99 2.10 -5.13
C GLU A 5 12.80 1.33 -4.54
N LEU A 6 12.63 0.05 -4.92
CA LEU A 6 11.55 -0.80 -4.41
C LEU A 6 11.68 -1.04 -2.89
N SER A 7 12.89 -1.34 -2.40
CA SER A 7 13.11 -1.52 -0.97
C SER A 7 12.85 -0.24 -0.16
N SER A 8 13.23 0.93 -0.69
CA SER A 8 12.92 2.22 -0.09
C SER A 8 11.40 2.46 -0.05
N GLU A 9 10.72 2.18 -1.16
CA GLU A 9 9.28 2.31 -1.28
C GLU A 9 8.53 1.43 -0.27
N ILE A 10 8.90 0.15 -0.18
CA ILE A 10 8.29 -0.79 0.77
C ILE A 10 8.49 -0.30 2.21
N ARG A 11 9.68 0.19 2.55
CA ARG A 11 9.96 0.74 3.89
C ARG A 11 9.11 1.97 4.17
N HIS A 12 8.94 2.84 3.19
CA HIS A 12 8.08 4.01 3.32
C HIS A 12 6.60 3.61 3.53
N LEU A 13 6.07 2.72 2.70
CA LEU A 13 4.70 2.21 2.84
C LEU A 13 4.49 1.52 4.19
N ALA A 14 5.44 0.69 4.63
CA ALA A 14 5.37 0.02 5.93
C ALA A 14 5.32 1.01 7.10
N ARG A 15 6.07 2.11 7.03
CA ARG A 15 6.01 3.18 8.04
C ARG A 15 4.65 3.88 8.03
N VAL A 16 4.15 4.28 6.86
CA VAL A 16 2.84 4.93 6.74
C VAL A 16 1.73 4.04 7.30
N ILE A 17 1.80 2.72 7.05
CA ILE A 17 0.85 1.75 7.60
C ILE A 17 0.95 1.67 9.12
N GLY A 18 2.17 1.60 9.66
CA GLY A 18 2.37 1.53 11.12
C GLY A 18 1.98 2.80 11.86
N ASP A 19 2.14 3.97 11.23
CA ASP A 19 1.80 5.29 11.79
C ASP A 19 0.31 5.64 11.61
N ALA A 20 -0.45 4.89 10.80
CA ALA A 20 -1.86 5.17 10.53
C ALA A 20 -2.77 4.61 11.64
N GLU A 21 -3.55 5.48 12.28
CA GLU A 21 -4.53 5.09 13.29
C GLU A 21 -5.77 4.41 12.67
N ASP A 22 -6.08 4.70 11.41
CA ASP A 22 -7.18 4.09 10.65
C ASP A 22 -6.63 3.36 9.42
N PRO A 23 -6.87 2.04 9.27
CA PRO A 23 -6.44 1.27 8.10
C PRO A 23 -6.97 1.85 6.77
N ARG A 24 -8.09 2.59 6.80
CA ARG A 24 -8.64 3.29 5.62
C ARG A 24 -7.74 4.42 5.13
N GLN A 25 -6.97 5.05 6.01
CA GLN A 25 -5.98 6.05 5.62
C GLN A 25 -4.77 5.39 4.98
N ALA A 26 -4.29 4.29 5.58
CA ALA A 26 -3.17 3.52 5.05
C ALA A 26 -3.44 2.97 3.65
N ILE A 27 -4.62 2.36 3.41
CA ILE A 27 -4.97 1.81 2.10
C ILE A 27 -5.07 2.90 1.02
N ARG A 28 -5.52 4.12 1.38
CA ARG A 28 -5.61 5.23 0.43
C ARG A 28 -4.22 5.60 -0.09
N THR A 29 -3.25 5.75 0.81
CA THR A 29 -1.87 6.07 0.43
C THR A 29 -1.26 4.98 -0.47
N VAL A 30 -1.47 3.71 -0.14
CA VAL A 30 -0.97 2.59 -0.97
C VAL A 30 -1.65 2.59 -2.34
N ARG A 31 -2.95 2.83 -2.41
CA ARG A 31 -3.70 2.93 -3.69
C ARG A 31 -3.23 4.09 -4.55
N ASP A 32 -3.02 5.26 -3.96
CA ASP A 32 -2.51 6.44 -4.67
C ASP A 32 -1.14 6.13 -5.28
N ARG A 33 -0.30 5.38 -4.55
CA ARG A 33 1.00 4.94 -5.07
C ARG A 33 0.87 3.92 -6.20
N VAL A 34 0.01 2.93 -6.06
CA VAL A 34 -0.30 1.95 -7.12
C VAL A 34 -0.78 2.66 -8.39
N GLN A 35 -1.65 3.65 -8.25
CA GLN A 35 -2.15 4.44 -9.38
C GLN A 35 -1.05 5.30 -10.00
N ALA A 36 -0.18 5.92 -9.20
CA ALA A 36 0.96 6.68 -9.71
C ALA A 36 1.92 5.80 -10.53
N ILE A 37 2.20 4.56 -10.08
CA ILE A 37 3.03 3.61 -10.82
C ILE A 37 2.36 3.22 -12.14
N LYS A 38 1.06 2.94 -12.13
CA LYS A 38 0.28 2.62 -13.34
C LYS A 38 0.23 3.79 -14.32
N ALA A 39 0.04 5.02 -13.83
CA ALA A 39 -0.01 6.23 -14.64
C ALA A 39 1.31 6.50 -15.38
N GLN A 40 2.44 6.04 -14.83
CA GLN A 40 3.75 6.06 -15.50
C GLN A 40 3.91 4.96 -16.57
N GLY A 41 2.88 4.15 -16.84
CA GLY A 41 2.94 3.01 -17.75
C GLY A 41 3.76 1.83 -17.22
N ARG A 42 4.03 1.79 -15.90
CA ARG A 42 4.87 0.77 -15.28
C ARG A 42 4.01 -0.32 -14.63
N SER A 43 4.51 -1.56 -14.70
CA SER A 43 3.94 -2.66 -13.94
C SER A 43 4.15 -2.44 -12.44
N VAL A 44 3.08 -2.61 -11.67
CA VAL A 44 3.14 -2.52 -10.21
C VAL A 44 3.87 -3.76 -9.65
N PRO A 45 4.92 -3.57 -8.84
CA PRO A 45 5.62 -4.66 -8.15
C PRO A 45 4.68 -5.55 -7.33
N ALA A 46 4.98 -6.85 -7.27
CA ALA A 46 4.11 -7.83 -6.60
C ALA A 46 4.01 -7.58 -5.10
N GLU A 47 5.10 -7.12 -4.49
CA GLU A 47 5.23 -6.77 -3.07
C GLU A 47 4.27 -5.62 -2.72
N ILE A 48 4.17 -4.60 -3.57
CA ILE A 48 3.25 -3.48 -3.37
C ILE A 48 1.79 -3.97 -3.50
N LYS A 49 1.50 -4.86 -4.45
CA LYS A 49 0.15 -5.46 -4.58
C LYS A 49 -0.22 -6.31 -3.36
N GLN A 50 0.73 -7.03 -2.77
CA GLN A 50 0.49 -7.82 -1.55
C GLN A 50 0.17 -6.92 -0.36
N ILE A 51 0.89 -5.80 -0.21
CA ILE A 51 0.60 -4.78 0.81
C ILE A 51 -0.81 -4.21 0.61
N GLU A 52 -1.17 -3.81 -0.62
CA GLU A 52 -2.51 -3.31 -0.96
C GLU A 52 -3.60 -4.31 -0.58
N LYS A 53 -3.42 -5.58 -0.96
CA LYS A 53 -4.39 -6.65 -0.66
C LYS A 53 -4.59 -6.81 0.84
N ARG A 54 -3.51 -6.93 1.61
CA ARG A 54 -3.58 -7.11 3.06
C ARG A 54 -4.33 -5.96 3.75
N LEU A 55 -4.04 -4.72 3.35
CA LEU A 55 -4.72 -3.54 3.89
C LEU A 55 -6.21 -3.48 3.52
N MET A 56 -6.59 -3.95 2.32
CA MET A 56 -8.01 -4.05 1.97
C MET A 56 -8.73 -5.06 2.89
N ASP A 57 -8.11 -6.21 3.14
CA ASP A 57 -8.67 -7.22 4.04
C ASP A 57 -8.81 -6.66 5.47
N GLU A 58 -7.81 -5.92 5.96
CA GLU A 58 -7.86 -5.22 7.25
C GLU A 58 -8.95 -4.13 7.29
N CYS A 59 -9.14 -3.37 6.20
CA CYS A 59 -10.21 -2.38 6.08
C CYS A 59 -11.60 -3.01 6.11
N ILE A 60 -11.77 -4.14 5.41
CA ILE A 60 -13.03 -4.90 5.41
C ILE A 60 -13.33 -5.38 6.82
N ALA A 61 -12.35 -5.99 7.50
CA ALA A 61 -12.48 -6.45 8.88
C ALA A 61 -12.83 -5.29 9.85
N ALA A 62 -12.16 -4.13 9.72
CA ALA A 62 -12.46 -2.95 10.51
C ALA A 62 -13.84 -2.35 10.21
N SER A 63 -14.35 -2.50 8.98
CA SER A 63 -15.67 -2.01 8.57
C SER A 63 -16.83 -2.90 8.98
N GLN A 64 -16.61 -4.21 9.16
CA GLN A 64 -17.64 -5.17 9.53
C GLN A 64 -17.95 -5.20 11.04
N GLY A 65 -17.25 -4.38 11.83
CA GLY A 65 -17.43 -4.34 13.28
C GLY A 65 -16.81 -5.56 13.96
N ARG A 66 -16.10 -5.32 15.06
CA ARG A 66 -15.85 -6.36 16.07
C ARG A 66 -17.09 -6.50 16.94
#